data_AF-A0A9R1VHM7-F1
#
_entry.id   AF-A0A9R1VHM7-F1
#
_cell.length_a   1.000
_cell.length_b   1.000
_cell.length_c   1.000
_cell.angle_alpha   90.00
_cell.angle_beta   90.00
_cell.angle_gamma   90.00
#
_symmetry.space_group_name_H-M   'P 1'
#
loop_
_entity.id
_entity.type
_entity.pdbx_description
1 polymer ?
#
loop_
_entity_poly.entity_id
_entity_poly.type
_entity_poly.pdbx_seq_one_letter_code
_entity_poly.pdbx_strand_id
1 'polypeptide(L)'
;MADEANKTAFVEIQGRMIETTAKLKQVQNQMRNKESEKKRAYLTLEELQQLSDDTNTYKSIGRTFVLEPKPFLMDEQEKKLKDSETAIASLQISKEYLEKQLGEVETNLRELLQQDPGLARQIMSMAVV
;
A
#
# COMPACT_ATOMS: atom_id res chain seq x y z
N MET A 1 -23.92 29.72 15.73
CA MET A 1 -22.81 29.16 16.54
C MET A 1 -22.71 27.65 16.36
N ALA A 2 -23.76 26.85 16.59
CA ALA A 2 -23.74 25.40 16.35
C ALA A 2 -23.55 25.03 14.85
N ASP A 3 -24.25 25.69 13.93
CA ASP A 3 -24.13 25.45 12.49
C ASP A 3 -22.72 25.70 11.93
N GLU A 4 -21.99 26.66 12.52
CA GLU A 4 -20.64 27.02 12.09
C GLU A 4 -19.59 26.02 12.62
N ALA A 5 -19.79 25.53 13.84
CA ALA A 5 -19.00 24.44 14.40
C ALA A 5 -19.20 23.13 13.62
N ASN A 6 -20.44 22.79 13.25
CA ASN A 6 -20.75 21.60 12.46
C ASN A 6 -20.15 21.67 11.05
N LYS A 7 -20.18 22.84 10.40
CA LYS A 7 -19.52 23.06 9.10
C LYS A 7 -18.01 22.90 9.19
N THR A 8 -17.40 23.42 10.25
CA THR A 8 -15.95 23.28 10.48
C THR A 8 -15.56 21.82 10.71
N ALA A 9 -16.30 21.12 11.57
CA ALA A 9 -16.11 19.69 11.82
C ALA A 9 -16.26 18.85 10.54
N PHE A 10 -17.21 19.19 9.68
CA PHE A 10 -17.39 18.52 8.38
C PHE A 10 -16.16 18.65 7.48
N VAL A 11 -15.61 19.87 7.34
CA VAL A 11 -14.41 20.11 6.51
C VAL A 11 -13.21 19.32 7.06
N GLU A 12 -13.05 19.28 8.39
CA GLU A 12 -11.98 18.50 9.02
C GLU A 12 -12.13 16.99 8.81
N ILE A 13 -13.36 16.47 8.92
CA ILE A 13 -13.66 15.04 8.68
C ILE A 13 -13.41 14.69 7.22
N GLN A 14 -13.83 15.55 6.28
CA GLN A 14 -13.53 15.37 4.85
C GLN A 14 -12.03 15.39 4.57
N GLY A 15 -11.29 16.32 5.18
CA GLY A 15 -9.83 16.38 5.05
C GLY A 15 -9.16 15.09 5.51
N ARG A 16 -9.57 14.58 6.69
CA ARG A 16 -9.08 13.30 7.23
C ARG A 16 -9.46 12.12 6.33
N MET A 17 -10.66 12.10 5.75
CA MET A 17 -11.09 11.07 4.82
C MET A 17 -10.19 11.05 3.58
N ILE A 18 -9.98 12.20 2.93
CA ILE A 18 -9.13 12.33 1.75
C ILE A 18 -7.71 11.86 2.06
N GLU A 19 -7.13 12.32 3.16
CA GLU A 19 -5.76 11.96 3.56
C GLU A 19 -5.63 10.45 3.81
N THR A 20 -6.56 9.87 4.56
CA THR A 20 -6.54 8.46 4.94
C THR A 20 -6.72 7.56 3.71
N THR A 21 -7.65 7.90 2.82
CA THR A 21 -7.84 7.18 1.56
C THR A 21 -6.61 7.28 0.65
N ALA A 22 -5.95 8.45 0.58
CA ALA A 22 -4.73 8.62 -0.20
C ALA A 22 -3.58 7.75 0.34
N LYS A 23 -3.37 7.73 1.67
CA LYS A 23 -2.39 6.86 2.32
C LYS A 23 -2.69 5.38 2.09
N LEU A 24 -3.96 4.98 2.21
CA LEU A 24 -4.37 3.59 1.98
C LEU A 24 -4.05 3.15 0.54
N LYS A 25 -4.35 4.01 -0.45
CA LYS A 25 -4.02 3.76 -1.86
C LYS A 25 -2.51 3.64 -2.08
N GLN A 26 -1.70 4.48 -1.41
CA GLN A 26 -0.25 4.39 -1.47
C GLN A 26 0.26 3.06 -0.91
N VAL A 27 -0.19 2.66 0.28
CA VAL A 27 0.18 1.38 0.90
C VAL A 27 -0.20 0.20 0.00
N GLN A 28 -1.42 0.20 -0.55
CA GLN A 28 -1.86 -0.83 -1.49
C GLN A 28 -0.97 -0.93 -2.74
N ASN A 29 -0.53 0.20 -3.29
CA ASN A 29 0.39 0.21 -4.44
C ASN A 29 1.78 -0.32 -4.06
N GLN A 30 2.30 0.08 -2.90
CA GLN A 30 3.57 -0.44 -2.38
C GLN A 30 3.53 -1.96 -2.19
N MET A 31 2.43 -2.48 -1.64
CA MET A 31 2.22 -3.92 -1.49
C MET A 31 2.23 -4.65 -2.84
N ARG A 32 1.50 -4.15 -3.85
CA ARG A 32 1.50 -4.75 -5.20
C ARG A 32 2.90 -4.80 -5.80
N ASN A 33 3.69 -3.74 -5.63
CA ASN A 33 5.07 -3.70 -6.11
C ASN A 33 5.93 -4.76 -5.40
N LYS A 34 5.81 -4.88 -4.07
CA LYS A 34 6.53 -5.89 -3.30
C LYS A 34 6.10 -7.33 -3.60
N GLU A 35 4.82 -7.57 -3.85
CA GLU A 35 4.33 -8.86 -4.33
C GLU A 35 4.94 -9.24 -5.69
N SER A 36 5.08 -8.26 -6.59
CA SER A 36 5.72 -8.45 -7.89
C SER A 36 7.23 -8.74 -7.75
N GLU A 37 7.92 -8.06 -6.83
CA GLU A 37 9.33 -8.32 -6.49
C GLU A 37 9.51 -9.72 -5.89
N LYS A 38 8.69 -10.09 -4.90
CA LYS A 38 8.66 -11.41 -4.28
C LYS A 38 8.49 -12.51 -5.33
N LYS A 39 7.50 -12.36 -6.22
CA LYS A 39 7.23 -13.34 -7.28
C LYS A 39 8.40 -13.48 -8.26
N ARG A 40 9.03 -12.37 -8.66
CA ARG A 40 10.22 -12.42 -9.53
C ARG A 40 11.38 -13.14 -8.85
N ALA A 41 11.65 -12.83 -7.59
CA ALA A 41 12.72 -13.46 -6.82
C ALA A 41 12.48 -14.97 -6.68
N TYR A 42 11.25 -15.36 -6.32
CA TYR A 42 10.83 -16.76 -6.22
C TYR A 42 11.04 -17.54 -7.52
N LEU A 43 10.49 -17.03 -8.63
CA LEU A 43 10.62 -17.69 -9.93
C LEU A 43 12.09 -17.78 -10.37
N THR A 44 12.87 -16.73 -10.16
CA THR A 44 14.30 -16.76 -10.49
C THR A 44 15.05 -17.81 -9.65
N LEU A 45 14.69 -17.95 -8.37
CA LEU A 45 15.28 -18.96 -7.49
C LEU A 45 14.92 -20.38 -7.96
N GLU A 46 13.66 -20.64 -8.32
CA GLU A 46 13.23 -21.94 -8.85
C GLU A 46 13.96 -22.31 -10.14
N GLU A 47 14.14 -21.36 -11.05
CA GLU A 47 14.90 -21.57 -12.30
C GLU A 47 16.38 -21.85 -12.01
N LEU A 48 17.01 -21.08 -11.12
CA LEU A 48 18.40 -21.28 -10.73
C LEU A 48 18.62 -22.67 -10.10
N GLN A 49 17.68 -23.13 -9.27
CA GLN A 49 17.76 -24.44 -8.61
C GLN A 49 17.77 -25.62 -9.60
N GLN A 50 17.15 -25.47 -10.76
CA GLN A 50 17.08 -26.51 -11.80
C GLN A 50 18.37 -26.61 -12.63
N LEU A 51 19.23 -25.59 -12.60
CA LEU A 51 20.50 -25.59 -13.32
C LEU A 51 21.52 -26.49 -12.64
N SER A 52 22.43 -27.09 -13.42
CA SER A 52 23.57 -27.81 -12.88
C SER A 52 24.59 -26.83 -12.25
N ASP A 53 25.40 -27.32 -11.30
CA ASP A 53 26.33 -26.46 -10.57
C ASP A 53 27.53 -25.95 -11.40
N ASP A 54 27.79 -26.58 -12.54
CA ASP A 54 28.78 -26.18 -13.54
C ASP A 54 28.25 -25.14 -14.56
N THR A 55 26.96 -24.77 -14.45
CA THR A 55 26.36 -23.78 -15.35
C THR A 55 26.93 -22.38 -15.07
N ASN A 56 27.47 -21.73 -16.12
CA ASN A 56 27.85 -20.32 -16.04
C ASN A 56 26.61 -19.44 -15.83
N THR A 57 26.58 -18.74 -14.71
CA THR A 57 25.50 -17.79 -14.38
C THR A 57 26.00 -16.35 -14.40
N TYR A 58 25.12 -15.41 -14.79
CA TYR A 58 25.50 -14.01 -14.93
C TYR A 58 24.51 -13.09 -14.23
N LYS A 59 25.04 -12.11 -13.50
CA LYS A 59 24.26 -11.04 -12.85
C LYS A 59 24.19 -9.82 -13.75
N SER A 60 22.99 -9.27 -13.95
CA SER A 60 22.82 -7.99 -14.64
C SER A 60 23.22 -6.81 -13.76
N ILE A 61 24.05 -5.90 -14.29
CA ILE A 61 24.39 -4.60 -13.69
C ILE A 61 24.11 -3.51 -14.73
N GLY A 62 22.92 -2.89 -14.65
CA GLY A 62 22.47 -1.95 -15.68
C GLY A 62 22.30 -2.66 -17.04
N ARG A 63 23.19 -2.36 -18.00
CA ARG A 63 23.20 -2.98 -19.34
C ARG A 63 24.29 -4.05 -19.51
N THR A 64 25.10 -4.31 -18.48
CA THR A 64 26.17 -5.31 -18.53
C THR A 64 25.78 -6.56 -17.75
N PHE A 65 26.45 -7.67 -18.05
CA PHE A 65 26.28 -8.95 -17.38
C PHE A 65 27.65 -9.43 -16.88
N VAL A 66 27.74 -9.77 -15.60
CA VAL A 66 28.98 -10.19 -14.95
C VAL A 66 28.85 -11.64 -14.53
N LEU A 67 29.87 -12.46 -14.81
CA LEU A 67 29.93 -13.86 -14.39
C LEU A 67 29.93 -13.91 -12.86
N GLU A 68 28.99 -14.66 -12.29
CA GLU A 68 28.80 -14.77 -10.85
C GLU A 68 28.46 -16.23 -10.51
N PRO A 69 29.00 -16.82 -9.43
CA PRO A 69 28.65 -18.18 -9.04
C PRO A 69 27.15 -18.32 -8.72
N LYS A 70 26.55 -19.43 -9.19
CA LYS A 70 25.14 -19.77 -8.94
C LYS A 70 24.73 -19.62 -7.46
N PRO A 71 25.49 -20.12 -6.46
CA PRO A 71 25.11 -19.99 -5.05
C PRO A 71 24.91 -18.53 -4.61
N PHE A 72 25.77 -17.61 -5.09
CA PHE A 72 25.66 -16.20 -4.74
C PHE A 72 24.39 -15.56 -5.31
N LEU A 73 24.00 -15.93 -6.53
CA LEU A 73 22.75 -15.48 -7.13
C LEU A 73 21.54 -16.03 -6.37
N MET A 74 21.59 -17.29 -5.94
CA MET A 74 20.54 -17.91 -5.14
C MET A 74 20.37 -17.20 -3.80
N ASP A 75 21.46 -16.95 -3.07
CA ASP A 75 21.45 -16.21 -1.79
C ASP A 75 20.86 -14.80 -1.97
N GLU A 76 21.17 -14.12 -3.08
CA GLU A 76 20.61 -12.81 -3.38
C GLU A 76 19.09 -12.89 -3.63
N GLN A 77 18.61 -13.90 -4.36
CA GLN A 77 17.17 -14.07 -4.58
C GLN A 77 16.44 -14.47 -3.29
N GLU A 78 17.02 -15.35 -2.47
CA GLU A 78 16.45 -15.75 -1.18
C GLU A 78 16.35 -14.55 -0.24
N LYS A 79 17.39 -13.72 -0.18
CA LYS A 79 17.35 -12.47 0.58
C LYS A 79 16.26 -11.52 0.05
N LYS A 80 16.18 -11.31 -1.27
CA LYS A 80 15.12 -10.46 -1.87
C LYS A 80 13.73 -10.98 -1.59
N LEU A 81 13.54 -12.29 -1.60
CA LEU A 81 12.28 -12.95 -1.27
C LEU A 81 11.88 -12.61 0.17
N LYS A 82 12.77 -12.89 1.13
CA LYS A 82 12.54 -12.67 2.57
C LYS A 82 12.33 -11.20 2.93
N ASP A 83 13.12 -10.30 2.33
CA ASP A 83 12.99 -8.85 2.52
C ASP A 83 11.62 -8.38 1.99
N SER A 84 11.16 -8.91 0.85
CA SER A 84 9.85 -8.59 0.27
C SER A 84 8.71 -9.11 1.15
N GLU A 85 8.81 -10.34 1.68
CA GLU A 85 7.83 -10.92 2.60
C GLU A 85 7.70 -10.08 3.88
N THR A 86 8.84 -9.71 4.46
CA THR A 86 8.88 -8.86 5.67
C THR A 86 8.25 -7.50 5.41
N ALA A 87 8.55 -6.88 4.25
CA ALA A 87 7.95 -5.62 3.86
C ALA A 87 6.43 -5.73 3.63
N ILE A 88 5.96 -6.80 2.99
CA ILE A 88 4.52 -7.06 2.79
C ILE A 88 3.81 -7.21 4.13
N ALA A 89 4.37 -7.98 5.07
CA ALA A 89 3.80 -8.15 6.41
C ALA A 89 3.68 -6.80 7.16
N SER A 90 4.71 -5.97 7.10
CA SER A 90 4.67 -4.62 7.70
C SER A 90 3.63 -3.71 7.04
N LEU A 91 3.56 -3.70 5.70
CA LEU A 91 2.57 -2.92 4.95
C LEU A 91 1.14 -3.40 5.21
N GLN A 92 0.93 -4.70 5.41
CA GLN A 92 -0.37 -5.26 5.76
C GLN A 92 -0.86 -4.73 7.11
N ILE A 93 0.02 -4.66 8.13
CA ILE A 93 -0.30 -4.04 9.42
C ILE A 93 -0.68 -2.56 9.24
N SER A 94 0.10 -1.82 8.44
CA SER A 94 -0.19 -0.41 8.15
C SER A 94 -1.53 -0.22 7.42
N LYS A 95 -1.85 -1.12 6.48
CA LYS A 95 -3.12 -1.13 5.76
C LYS A 95 -4.29 -1.33 6.72
N GLU A 96 -4.24 -2.35 7.58
CA GLU A 96 -5.29 -2.64 8.56
C GLU A 96 -5.52 -1.49 9.53
N TYR A 97 -4.44 -0.81 9.94
CA TYR A 97 -4.54 0.39 10.76
C TYR A 97 -5.26 1.53 10.04
N LEU A 98 -4.90 1.81 8.78
CA LEU A 98 -5.54 2.85 7.98
C LEU A 98 -7.00 2.52 7.64
N GLU A 99 -7.34 1.24 7.45
CA GLU A 99 -8.72 0.80 7.23
C GLU A 99 -9.58 1.04 8.48
N LYS A 100 -9.05 0.78 9.68
CA LYS A 100 -9.72 1.13 10.94
C LYS A 100 -9.93 2.63 11.08
N GLN A 101 -8.89 3.43 10.81
CA GLN A 101 -9.00 4.90 10.83
C GLN A 101 -10.04 5.41 9.84
N LEU A 102 -10.10 4.84 8.63
CA LEU A 102 -11.10 5.23 7.64
C LEU A 102 -12.51 4.93 8.13
N GLY A 103 -12.74 3.76 8.75
CA GLY A 103 -14.02 3.41 9.35
C GLY A 103 -14.45 4.34 10.49
N GLU A 104 -13.50 4.80 11.32
CA GLU A 104 -13.75 5.82 12.34
C GLU A 104 -14.14 7.16 11.71
N VAL A 105 -13.45 7.59 10.65
CA VAL A 105 -13.77 8.83 9.92
C VAL A 105 -15.15 8.75 9.27
N GLU A 106 -15.51 7.61 8.67
CA GLU A 106 -16.85 7.35 8.11
C GLU A 106 -17.94 7.38 9.19
N THR A 107 -17.67 6.81 10.35
CA THR A 107 -18.60 6.82 11.50
C THR A 107 -18.82 8.25 11.99
N ASN A 108 -17.75 9.01 12.20
CA ASN A 108 -17.83 10.42 12.61
C ASN A 108 -18.60 11.27 11.59
N LEU A 109 -18.39 11.04 10.29
CA LEU A 109 -19.14 11.72 9.24
C LEU A 109 -20.64 11.40 9.33
N ARG A 110 -20.98 10.12 9.50
CA ARG A 110 -22.37 9.68 9.61
C ARG A 110 -23.07 10.28 10.82
N GLU A 111 -22.41 10.28 11.98
CA GLU A 111 -22.94 10.86 13.21
C GLU A 111 -23.18 12.37 13.06
N LEU A 112 -22.22 13.10 12.46
CA LEU A 112 -22.37 14.53 12.20
C LEU A 112 -23.59 14.84 11.30
N LEU A 113 -23.79 14.06 10.24
CA LEU A 113 -24.93 14.23 9.33
C LEU A 113 -26.28 13.84 9.98
N GLN A 114 -26.28 12.93 10.95
CA GLN A 114 -27.47 12.57 11.72
C GLN A 114 -27.84 13.66 12.73
N GLN A 115 -26.84 14.28 13.36
CA GLN A 115 -27.04 15.40 14.29
C GLN A 115 -27.55 16.65 13.59
N ASP A 116 -27.15 16.87 12.32
CA ASP A 116 -27.56 18.03 11.53
C ASP A 116 -28.04 17.65 10.10
N PRO A 117 -29.33 17.29 9.96
CA PRO A 117 -29.93 17.00 8.66
C PRO A 117 -29.96 18.21 7.71
N GLY A 118 -29.87 19.45 8.25
CA GLY A 118 -29.81 20.68 7.46
C GLY A 118 -28.48 20.81 6.73
N LEU A 119 -27.38 20.48 7.41
CA LEU A 119 -26.04 20.39 6.83
C LEU A 119 -26.00 19.39 5.67
N ALA A 120 -26.59 18.20 5.83
CA ALA A 120 -26.65 17.19 4.78
C ALA A 120 -27.34 17.70 3.50
N ARG A 121 -28.45 18.43 3.63
CA ARG A 121 -29.15 19.06 2.49
C ARG A 121 -28.29 20.13 1.83
N GLN A 122 -27.59 20.94 2.63
CA GLN A 122 -26.73 22.01 2.13
C GLN A 122 -25.52 21.47 1.34
N ILE A 123 -24.91 20.38 1.81
CA ILE A 123 -23.83 19.69 1.10
C ILE A 123 -24.34 19.11 -0.22
N MET A 124 -25.49 18.43 -0.21
CA MET A 124 -26.07 17.85 -1.42
C MET A 124 -26.42 18.92 -2.47
N SER A 125 -26.87 20.11 -2.07
CA SER A 125 -27.13 21.19 -3.02
C SER A 125 -25.85 21.85 -3.56
N MET A 126 -24.74 21.80 -2.83
CA MET A 126 -23.44 22.31 -3.29
C MET A 126 -22.71 21.35 -4.25
N ALA A 127 -22.93 20.04 -4.14
CA ALA A 127 -22.27 19.04 -4.99
C ALA A 127 -22.89 18.87 -6.40
N VAL A 128 -24.02 19.54 -6.69
CA VAL A 128 -24.78 19.44 -7.95
C VAL A 128 -24.43 20.58 -8.93
N VAL A 129 -23.36 21.33 -8.67
CA VAL A 129 -22.81 22.37 -9.58
C VAL A 129 -21.40 21.96 -10.00
#